data_AF-A0AAW2QXN0-F1
#
_entry.id   AF-A0AAW2QXN0-F1
#
_cell.length_a   1.000
_cell.length_b   1.000
_cell.length_c   1.000
_cell.angle_alpha   90.00
_cell.angle_beta   90.00
_cell.angle_gamma   90.00
#
_symmetry.space_group_name_H-M   'P 1'
#
loop_
_entity.id
_entity.type
_entity.pdbx_description
1 polymer ?
#
loop_
_entity_poly.entity_id
_entity_poly.type
_entity_poly.pdbx_seq_one_letter_code
_entity_poly.pdbx_strand_id
1 'polypeptide(L)'
;MSKQYAKKQALEKSRNIVSREKDKSNTNLFSKHLKRIYPIGLQRTCSALSLSSLSLSLSQNSTDSSLTDSSTPIDQKISLALRLIAPAERREAPLPKIVQQPSPNVPSEEGTRRCNWITKVSDKVYVQFHDECWGVPVYDDNRLFELLAMCGMLMDFNWTEILKRRELLREAFAGFDPNNVSKMAEKEILDIASNKELTLAESRVRCIVDNAKCITKVARECGSFSSYMWEYVSYKPVINKFRFPRNVPLRSPKAEIISKDLVRRGFRFVGPVIVYSFMQAAGMTIDHLVDCFRYNECVNLAERPWRHV
;
A
#
# COMPACT_ATOMS: atom_id res chain seq x y z
N MET A 1 -16.46 70.06 -17.34
CA MET A 1 -16.34 68.81 -16.55
C MET A 1 -16.27 67.55 -17.44
N SER A 2 -15.35 67.48 -18.42
CA SER A 2 -15.46 66.47 -19.50
C SER A 2 -14.22 65.60 -19.77
N LYS A 3 -13.24 65.54 -18.87
CA LYS A 3 -12.05 64.68 -19.04
C LYS A 3 -11.90 63.55 -18.01
N GLN A 4 -12.54 63.66 -16.84
CA GLN A 4 -12.54 62.59 -15.82
C GLN A 4 -13.56 61.49 -16.10
N TYR A 5 -14.69 61.79 -16.75
CA TYR A 5 -15.73 60.80 -17.04
C TYR A 5 -15.31 59.81 -18.14
N ALA A 6 -14.60 60.30 -19.17
CA ALA A 6 -14.07 59.47 -20.26
C ALA A 6 -12.99 58.48 -19.77
N LYS A 7 -12.18 58.88 -18.79
CA LYS A 7 -11.11 58.02 -18.22
C LYS A 7 -11.68 56.89 -17.35
N LYS A 8 -12.83 57.11 -16.69
CA LYS A 8 -13.51 56.10 -15.87
C LYS A 8 -14.19 55.02 -16.72
N GLN A 9 -14.83 55.42 -17.84
CA GLN A 9 -15.41 54.47 -18.79
C GLN A 9 -14.36 53.64 -19.54
N ALA A 10 -13.18 54.19 -19.85
CA ALA A 10 -12.10 53.42 -20.46
C ALA A 10 -11.54 52.35 -19.52
N LEU A 11 -11.43 52.64 -18.21
CA LEU A 11 -10.96 51.67 -17.21
C LEU A 11 -11.98 50.55 -16.94
N GLU A 12 -13.27 50.84 -16.96
CA GLU A 12 -14.33 49.82 -16.84
C GLU A 12 -14.43 48.94 -18.10
N LYS A 13 -14.20 49.50 -19.29
CA LYS A 13 -14.20 48.74 -20.54
C LYS A 13 -13.00 47.79 -20.63
N SER A 14 -11.81 48.20 -20.17
CA SER A 14 -10.64 47.31 -20.07
C SER A 14 -10.81 46.21 -19.02
N ARG A 15 -11.46 46.48 -17.88
CA ARG A 15 -11.76 45.45 -16.87
C ARG A 15 -12.73 44.39 -17.39
N ASN A 16 -13.71 44.78 -18.22
CA ASN A 16 -14.67 43.84 -18.82
C ASN A 16 -14.12 43.04 -20.02
N ILE A 17 -13.04 43.49 -20.67
CA ILE A 17 -12.35 42.73 -21.73
C ILE A 17 -11.43 41.67 -21.10
N VAL A 18 -10.70 42.02 -20.05
CA VAL A 18 -9.83 41.09 -19.30
C VAL A 18 -10.63 40.00 -18.59
N SER A 19 -11.88 40.26 -18.19
CA SER A 19 -12.78 39.23 -17.64
C SER A 19 -13.45 38.35 -18.71
N ARG A 20 -13.55 38.79 -19.98
CA ARG A 20 -14.15 37.99 -21.08
C ARG A 20 -13.16 37.12 -21.86
N GLU A 21 -11.86 37.38 -21.77
CA GLU A 21 -10.84 36.55 -22.43
C GLU A 21 -10.35 35.38 -21.57
N LYS A 22 -10.67 35.33 -20.28
CA LYS A 22 -10.28 34.22 -19.39
C LYS A 22 -11.21 32.99 -19.42
N ASP A 23 -12.34 33.05 -20.13
CA ASP A 23 -13.37 32.00 -20.10
C ASP A 23 -13.52 31.18 -21.40
N LYS A 24 -12.59 31.29 -22.35
CA LYS A 24 -12.63 30.49 -23.59
C LYS A 24 -11.26 29.98 -24.03
N SER A 25 -10.70 29.03 -23.30
CA SER A 25 -9.98 27.88 -23.89
C SER A 25 -9.54 26.92 -22.78
N ASN A 26 -9.43 25.63 -23.13
CA ASN A 26 -8.85 24.52 -22.35
C ASN A 26 -9.70 23.68 -21.38
N THR A 27 -11.00 23.90 -21.18
CA THR A 27 -11.80 22.94 -20.38
C THR A 27 -12.13 21.63 -21.12
N ASN A 28 -12.03 21.57 -22.45
CA ASN A 28 -12.37 20.39 -23.24
C ASN A 28 -11.20 19.45 -23.61
N LEU A 29 -9.95 19.88 -23.49
CA LEU A 29 -8.77 19.06 -23.78
C LEU A 29 -8.31 18.25 -22.56
N PHE A 30 -8.36 18.83 -21.35
CA PHE A 30 -8.01 18.16 -20.10
C PHE A 30 -9.01 17.05 -19.70
N SER A 31 -10.30 17.22 -20.02
CA SER A 31 -11.34 16.22 -19.72
C SER A 31 -11.19 14.91 -20.52
N LYS A 32 -10.69 15.00 -21.77
CA LYS A 32 -10.51 13.82 -22.63
C LYS A 32 -9.32 12.95 -22.19
N HIS A 33 -8.24 13.56 -21.69
CA HIS A 33 -7.07 12.81 -21.23
C HIS A 33 -7.33 12.09 -19.89
N LEU A 34 -8.15 12.68 -19.01
CA LEU A 34 -8.58 12.03 -17.76
C LEU A 34 -9.51 10.83 -18.01
N LYS A 35 -10.40 10.90 -19.01
CA LYS A 35 -11.23 9.75 -19.44
C LYS A 35 -10.41 8.61 -20.03
N ARG A 36 -9.24 8.89 -20.62
CA ARG A 36 -8.33 7.87 -21.16
C ARG A 36 -7.56 7.12 -20.07
N ILE A 37 -7.34 7.74 -18.91
CA ILE A 37 -6.61 7.15 -17.78
C ILE A 37 -7.57 6.52 -16.76
N TYR A 38 -8.83 6.99 -16.67
CA TYR A 38 -9.87 6.42 -15.81
C TYR A 38 -11.24 6.43 -16.51
N PRO A 39 -11.61 5.35 -17.24
CA PRO A 39 -12.94 5.24 -17.84
C PRO A 39 -13.93 4.67 -16.80
N ILE A 40 -14.37 5.50 -15.85
CA ILE A 40 -15.55 5.19 -15.04
C ILE A 40 -16.54 6.33 -15.23
N GLY A 41 -17.50 6.12 -16.13
CA GLY A 41 -18.67 6.98 -16.24
C GLY A 41 -19.56 6.79 -15.01
N LEU A 42 -19.79 7.85 -14.24
CA LEU A 42 -20.89 7.89 -13.28
C LEU A 42 -22.22 7.81 -14.04
N GLN A 43 -22.78 6.61 -14.15
CA GLN A 43 -24.20 6.41 -14.37
C GLN A 43 -24.88 6.35 -12.99
N ARG A 44 -25.74 7.33 -12.76
CA ARG A 44 -26.52 7.52 -11.54
C ARG A 44 -27.81 6.73 -11.69
N THR A 45 -27.87 5.50 -11.19
CA THR A 45 -29.13 4.78 -10.99
C THR A 45 -29.09 4.00 -9.67
N CYS A 46 -30.12 4.23 -8.85
CA CYS A 46 -30.37 3.49 -7.63
C CYS A 46 -30.90 2.08 -7.97
N SER A 47 -30.22 1.04 -7.53
CA SER A 47 -30.82 -0.20 -7.01
C SER A 47 -29.73 -1.11 -6.42
N ALA A 48 -30.07 -1.76 -5.31
CA ALA A 48 -29.17 -2.62 -4.54
C ALA A 48 -29.03 -3.99 -5.21
N LEU A 49 -27.86 -4.28 -5.77
CA LEU A 49 -27.42 -5.65 -6.05
C LEU A 49 -25.91 -5.79 -5.77
N SER A 50 -25.62 -6.83 -4.99
CA SER A 50 -24.32 -7.31 -4.55
C SER A 50 -23.37 -7.58 -5.73
N LEU A 51 -22.17 -6.97 -5.71
CA LEU A 51 -21.07 -7.31 -6.61
C LEU A 51 -19.80 -7.57 -5.79
N SER A 52 -19.75 -8.76 -5.21
CA SER A 52 -18.56 -9.40 -4.67
C SER A 52 -17.80 -10.12 -5.78
N SER A 53 -16.95 -9.44 -6.56
CA SER A 53 -16.15 -10.11 -7.61
C SER A 53 -14.97 -9.27 -8.12
N LEU A 54 -13.94 -9.01 -7.31
CA LEU A 54 -12.62 -8.60 -7.84
C LEU A 54 -11.43 -9.14 -7.00
N SER A 55 -11.54 -10.36 -6.48
CA SER A 55 -10.38 -11.09 -5.95
C SER A 55 -10.65 -12.59 -5.86
N LEU A 56 -10.81 -13.26 -7.01
CA LEU A 56 -10.75 -14.72 -7.12
C LEU A 56 -10.53 -15.11 -8.59
N SER A 57 -9.29 -14.98 -9.05
CA SER A 57 -8.85 -15.57 -10.32
C SER A 57 -8.05 -16.83 -10.02
N LEU A 58 -8.75 -17.95 -10.23
CA LEU A 58 -8.30 -19.28 -10.66
C LEU A 58 -6.81 -19.62 -10.59
N SER A 59 -6.49 -20.59 -9.72
CA SER A 59 -5.44 -21.58 -9.98
C SER A 59 -6.12 -22.93 -10.23
N GLN A 60 -6.32 -23.26 -11.50
CA GLN A 60 -6.44 -24.64 -11.96
C GLN A 60 -5.53 -24.82 -13.17
N ASN A 61 -4.59 -25.75 -13.05
CA ASN A 61 -3.98 -26.52 -14.15
C ASN A 61 -3.30 -27.78 -13.53
N SER A 62 -4.03 -28.90 -13.65
CA SER A 62 -3.66 -30.28 -14.05
C SER A 62 -2.50 -31.11 -13.43
N THR A 63 -2.89 -32.35 -13.04
CA THR A 63 -2.31 -33.73 -13.28
C THR A 63 -0.87 -34.01 -12.82
N ASP A 64 -0.42 -35.16 -12.29
CA ASP A 64 -0.85 -36.57 -12.26
C ASP A 64 0.01 -37.27 -11.17
N SER A 65 -0.54 -38.27 -10.47
CA SER A 65 0.16 -39.48 -9.99
C SER A 65 -0.72 -40.21 -8.98
N SER A 66 -1.20 -41.36 -9.42
CA SER A 66 -1.72 -42.44 -8.59
C SER A 66 -0.69 -42.89 -7.56
N LEU A 67 -1.15 -43.26 -6.37
CA LEU A 67 -0.79 -44.50 -5.68
C LEU A 67 -1.81 -44.69 -4.55
N THR A 68 -2.65 -45.70 -4.73
CA THR A 68 -3.46 -46.31 -3.69
C THR A 68 -2.53 -46.85 -2.61
N ASP A 69 -2.86 -46.67 -1.34
CA ASP A 69 -2.69 -47.77 -0.38
C ASP A 69 -3.59 -47.59 0.84
N SER A 70 -4.60 -48.45 0.86
CA SER A 70 -5.37 -48.84 2.01
C SER A 70 -4.51 -49.71 2.94
N SER A 71 -4.07 -49.19 4.07
CA SER A 71 -3.38 -50.01 5.08
C SER A 71 -4.39 -50.95 5.77
N THR A 72 -4.23 -52.25 5.49
CA THR A 72 -4.99 -53.36 6.09
C THR A 72 -4.41 -53.75 7.47
N PRO A 73 -5.13 -54.56 8.29
CA PRO A 73 -4.83 -54.81 9.71
C PRO A 73 -3.62 -55.73 10.01
N ILE A 74 -2.57 -55.64 9.19
CA ILE A 74 -1.34 -56.45 9.28
C ILE A 74 -0.11 -55.60 9.64
N ASP A 75 -0.09 -54.31 9.31
CA ASP A 75 1.04 -53.42 9.62
C ASP A 75 1.12 -53.01 11.10
N GLN A 76 0.02 -53.13 11.84
CA GLN A 76 0.02 -52.94 13.30
C GLN A 76 0.68 -54.10 14.05
N LYS A 77 0.79 -55.29 13.44
CA LYS A 77 1.38 -56.48 14.08
C LYS A 77 2.90 -56.56 13.94
N ILE A 78 3.49 -55.84 12.99
CA ILE A 78 4.95 -55.75 12.81
C ILE A 78 5.58 -54.73 13.79
N SER A 79 4.87 -53.63 14.10
CA SER A 79 5.31 -52.63 15.10
C SER A 79 5.32 -53.18 16.54
N LEU A 80 4.48 -54.18 16.84
CA LEU A 80 4.41 -54.84 18.14
C LEU A 80 5.49 -55.93 18.32
N ALA A 81 5.96 -56.56 17.24
CA ALA A 81 6.99 -57.60 17.29
C ALA A 81 8.41 -57.05 17.51
N LEU A 82 8.68 -55.79 17.13
CA LEU A 82 9.99 -55.15 17.32
C LEU A 82 10.23 -54.60 18.74
N ARG A 83 9.21 -54.61 19.62
CA ARG A 83 9.36 -54.27 21.05
C ARG A 83 9.77 -55.45 21.93
N LEU A 84 9.84 -56.67 21.39
CA LEU A 84 10.09 -57.90 22.15
C LEU A 84 11.52 -58.46 22.03
N ILE A 85 12.45 -57.73 21.38
CA ILE A 85 13.83 -58.22 21.13
C ILE A 85 14.89 -57.16 21.46
N ALA A 86 14.67 -56.31 22.48
CA ALA A 86 15.72 -55.40 22.98
C ALA A 86 15.88 -55.55 24.51
N PRO A 87 17.12 -55.69 25.03
CA PRO A 87 17.38 -56.14 26.39
C PRO A 87 17.14 -55.06 27.46
N ALA A 88 16.89 -55.51 28.69
CA ALA A 88 16.63 -54.70 29.87
C ALA A 88 17.89 -53.98 30.38
N GLU A 89 17.91 -52.65 30.32
CA GLU A 89 18.91 -51.83 30.99
C GLU A 89 18.47 -51.39 32.39
N ARG A 90 19.43 -51.49 33.32
CA ARG A 90 19.28 -51.25 34.76
C ARG A 90 19.12 -49.75 35.05
N ARG A 91 18.38 -49.47 36.13
CA ARG A 91 18.33 -48.15 36.78
C ARG A 91 19.69 -47.82 37.40
N GLU A 92 20.27 -46.69 37.01
CA GLU A 92 21.28 -45.95 37.79
C GLU A 92 20.92 -44.46 37.89
N ALA A 93 21.40 -43.84 38.96
CA ALA A 93 20.92 -42.62 39.61
C ALA A 93 21.43 -41.30 38.95
N PRO A 94 20.90 -40.11 39.34
CA PRO A 94 21.04 -38.88 38.57
C PRO A 94 22.37 -38.14 38.81
N LEU A 95 22.97 -37.64 37.72
CA LEU A 95 24.14 -36.74 37.71
C LEU A 95 23.73 -35.28 37.43
N PRO A 96 24.52 -34.28 37.88
CA PRO A 96 24.06 -32.91 38.05
C PRO A 96 24.09 -32.07 36.76
N LYS A 97 23.25 -31.04 36.79
CA LYS A 97 22.94 -30.04 35.76
C LYS A 97 24.15 -29.53 34.98
N ILE A 98 24.12 -29.70 33.65
CA ILE A 98 24.80 -28.83 32.70
C ILE A 98 23.78 -27.79 32.23
N VAL A 99 24.10 -26.53 32.50
CA VAL A 99 23.34 -25.35 32.10
C VAL A 99 23.42 -25.22 30.57
N GLN A 100 22.37 -25.62 29.87
CA GLN A 100 22.13 -25.15 28.51
C GLN A 100 21.49 -23.77 28.61
N GLN A 101 22.20 -22.78 28.06
CA GLN A 101 21.71 -21.42 27.87
C GLN A 101 20.40 -21.46 27.04
N PRO A 102 19.37 -20.68 27.39
CA PRO A 102 18.18 -20.60 26.55
C PRO A 102 18.55 -19.98 25.20
N SER A 103 18.36 -20.76 24.15
CA SER A 103 18.27 -20.28 22.77
C SER A 103 17.18 -19.21 22.67
N PRO A 104 17.32 -18.20 21.79
CA PRO A 104 16.34 -17.14 21.66
C PRO A 104 15.00 -17.76 21.26
N ASN A 105 13.99 -17.52 22.09
CA ASN A 105 12.60 -17.91 21.88
C ASN A 105 12.16 -17.57 20.46
N VAL A 106 12.02 -18.57 19.60
CA VAL A 106 11.15 -18.47 18.42
C VAL A 106 9.74 -18.65 18.96
N PRO A 107 8.86 -17.62 18.95
CA PRO A 107 7.50 -17.80 19.42
C PRO A 107 6.81 -18.79 18.49
N SER A 108 6.33 -19.89 19.05
CA SER A 108 5.43 -20.84 18.41
C SER A 108 4.19 -20.12 17.86
N GLU A 109 3.79 -20.43 16.63
CA GLU A 109 2.63 -19.88 15.90
C GLU A 109 1.27 -20.31 16.47
N GLU A 110 1.03 -20.11 17.76
CA GLU A 110 -0.28 -20.31 18.38
C GLU A 110 -0.86 -18.98 18.88
N GLY A 111 -1.86 -18.46 18.16
CA GLY A 111 -2.90 -17.61 18.77
C GLY A 111 -2.99 -16.13 18.37
N THR A 112 -2.16 -15.59 17.47
CA THR A 112 -2.33 -14.19 17.05
C THR A 112 -3.42 -14.04 15.98
N ARG A 113 -4.54 -13.40 16.36
CA ARG A 113 -5.58 -13.03 15.39
C ARG A 113 -5.08 -11.90 14.51
N ARG A 114 -5.06 -12.11 13.19
CA ARG A 114 -4.74 -11.10 12.18
C ARG A 114 -6.00 -10.60 11.49
N CYS A 115 -5.90 -9.48 10.78
CA CYS A 115 -7.00 -9.04 9.92
C CYS A 115 -7.31 -10.10 8.84
N ASN A 116 -8.57 -10.20 8.41
CA ASN A 116 -9.03 -11.29 7.53
C ASN A 116 -8.38 -11.33 6.14
N TRP A 117 -7.75 -10.25 5.69
CA TRP A 117 -6.97 -10.26 4.45
C TRP A 117 -5.62 -10.98 4.58
N ILE A 118 -5.23 -11.36 5.80
CA ILE A 118 -4.16 -12.32 6.06
C ILE A 118 -4.78 -13.67 6.37
N THR A 119 -4.61 -14.60 5.44
CA THR A 119 -5.11 -15.98 5.53
C THR A 119 -3.97 -16.94 5.87
N LYS A 120 -4.31 -18.18 6.27
CA LYS A 120 -3.32 -19.23 6.55
C LYS A 120 -2.41 -19.58 5.36
N VAL A 121 -2.86 -19.28 4.14
CA VAL A 121 -2.11 -19.54 2.89
C VAL A 121 -1.42 -18.28 2.36
N SER A 122 -1.46 -17.17 3.09
CA SER A 122 -0.79 -15.94 2.69
C SER A 122 0.73 -16.11 2.72
N ASP A 123 1.41 -15.59 1.70
CA ASP A 123 2.87 -15.57 1.66
C ASP A 123 3.47 -14.85 2.87
N LYS A 124 4.59 -15.36 3.37
CA LYS A 124 5.30 -14.83 4.54
C LYS A 124 5.61 -13.34 4.43
N VAL A 125 5.99 -12.85 3.24
CA VAL A 125 6.29 -11.43 3.01
C VAL A 125 5.07 -10.52 3.23
N TYR A 126 3.86 -11.01 2.92
CA TYR A 126 2.64 -10.23 3.12
C TYR A 126 2.19 -10.27 4.58
N VAL A 127 2.35 -11.41 5.26
CA VAL A 127 2.17 -11.53 6.71
C VAL A 127 3.09 -10.57 7.44
N GLN A 128 4.38 -10.56 7.09
CA GLN A 128 5.36 -9.66 7.69
C GLN A 128 5.02 -8.18 7.44
N PHE A 129 4.61 -7.83 6.22
CA PHE A 129 4.19 -6.47 5.92
C PHE A 129 2.98 -6.04 6.78
N HIS A 130 1.99 -6.91 6.96
CA HIS A 130 0.87 -6.65 7.86
C HIS A 130 1.32 -6.48 9.32
N ASP A 131 2.19 -7.37 9.78
CA ASP A 131 2.59 -7.45 11.17
C ASP A 131 3.56 -6.32 11.56
N GLU A 132 4.40 -5.83 10.66
CA GLU A 132 5.49 -4.91 11.01
C GLU A 132 5.33 -3.51 10.40
N CYS A 133 4.65 -3.39 9.26
CA CYS A 133 4.64 -2.14 8.48
C CYS A 133 3.23 -1.52 8.38
N TRP A 134 2.22 -2.31 8.04
CA TRP A 134 0.90 -1.79 7.69
C TRP A 134 0.18 -1.20 8.90
N GLY A 135 -0.32 0.02 8.76
CA GLY A 135 -0.96 0.76 9.84
C GLY A 135 0.02 1.40 10.84
N VAL A 136 1.34 1.19 10.70
CA VAL A 136 2.34 1.85 11.55
C VAL A 136 2.60 3.26 11.01
N PRO A 137 2.49 4.33 11.83
CA PRO A 137 2.74 5.70 11.36
C PRO A 137 4.15 5.88 10.77
N VAL A 138 4.22 6.34 9.52
CA VAL A 138 5.48 6.62 8.81
C VAL A 138 5.64 8.13 8.62
N TYR A 139 6.82 8.66 8.97
CA TYR A 139 7.13 10.10 8.88
C TYR A 139 8.29 10.43 7.94
N ASP A 140 9.02 9.41 7.47
CA ASP A 140 10.15 9.58 6.56
C ASP A 140 9.68 9.76 5.11
N ASP A 141 10.17 10.80 4.44
CA ASP A 141 9.74 11.17 3.08
C ASP A 141 10.01 10.07 2.06
N ASN A 142 11.17 9.40 2.13
CA ASN A 142 11.54 8.35 1.19
C ASN A 142 10.64 7.12 1.36
N ARG A 143 10.37 6.72 2.61
CA ARG A 143 9.43 5.64 2.92
C ARG A 143 7.99 5.97 2.50
N LEU A 144 7.55 7.21 2.69
CA LEU A 144 6.22 7.64 2.22
C LEU A 144 6.16 7.62 0.68
N PHE A 145 7.23 8.04 0.00
CA PHE A 145 7.29 7.94 -1.46
C PHE A 145 7.28 6.48 -1.94
N GLU A 146 8.08 5.61 -1.31
CA GLU A 146 8.08 4.15 -1.56
C GLU A 146 6.67 3.56 -1.42
N LEU A 147 5.99 3.85 -0.31
CA LEU A 147 4.62 3.38 -0.07
C LEU A 147 3.63 3.90 -1.12
N LEU A 148 3.72 5.18 -1.50
CA LEU A 148 2.84 5.75 -2.54
C LEU A 148 3.06 5.07 -3.89
N ALA A 149 4.32 4.83 -4.27
CA ALA A 149 4.68 4.14 -5.49
C ALA A 149 4.15 2.68 -5.50
N MET A 150 4.36 1.94 -4.41
CA MET A 150 3.84 0.57 -4.25
C MET A 150 2.32 0.53 -4.28
N CYS A 151 1.63 1.45 -3.60
CA CYS A 151 0.17 1.54 -3.69
C CYS A 151 -0.29 1.82 -5.13
N GLY A 152 0.42 2.65 -5.88
CA GLY A 152 0.14 2.89 -7.30
C GLY A 152 0.20 1.60 -8.13
N MET A 153 1.13 0.69 -7.82
CA MET A 153 1.31 -0.60 -8.50
C MET A 153 0.20 -1.61 -8.23
N LEU A 154 -0.69 -1.35 -7.26
CA LEU A 154 -1.86 -2.22 -6.98
C LEU A 154 -2.85 -2.33 -8.15
N MET A 155 -2.71 -1.49 -9.18
CA MET A 155 -3.48 -1.65 -10.42
C MET A 155 -2.92 -2.74 -11.34
N ASP A 156 -1.64 -3.08 -11.16
CA ASP A 156 -0.91 -4.01 -12.03
C ASP A 156 -0.65 -5.34 -11.31
N PHE A 157 -0.47 -5.30 -9.98
CA PHE A 157 -0.05 -6.43 -9.14
C PHE A 157 -0.78 -6.47 -7.80
N ASN A 158 -0.78 -7.62 -7.14
CA ASN A 158 -1.22 -7.69 -5.74
C ASN A 158 -0.07 -7.35 -4.75
N TRP A 159 -0.40 -7.15 -3.48
CA TRP A 159 0.59 -6.81 -2.44
C TRP A 159 1.74 -7.81 -2.34
N THR A 160 1.46 -9.11 -2.41
CA THR A 160 2.51 -10.15 -2.34
C THR A 160 3.53 -9.97 -3.46
N GLU A 161 3.07 -9.79 -4.69
CA GLU A 161 3.95 -9.60 -5.85
C GLU A 161 4.81 -8.34 -5.72
N ILE A 162 4.21 -7.24 -5.27
CA ILE A 162 4.93 -5.97 -5.04
C ILE A 162 5.98 -6.13 -3.94
N LEU A 163 5.60 -6.75 -2.81
CA LEU A 163 6.48 -6.94 -1.66
C LEU A 163 7.65 -7.88 -1.97
N LYS A 164 7.44 -8.92 -2.80
CA LYS A 164 8.54 -9.79 -3.28
C LYS A 164 9.58 -9.03 -4.10
N ARG A 165 9.17 -7.94 -4.77
CA ARG A 165 10.05 -7.10 -5.59
C ARG A 165 10.55 -5.84 -4.84
N ARG A 166 10.24 -5.70 -3.56
CA ARG A 166 10.49 -4.46 -2.79
C ARG A 166 11.95 -4.01 -2.84
N GLU A 167 12.90 -4.92 -2.62
CA GLU A 167 14.33 -4.56 -2.63
C GLU A 167 14.83 -4.22 -4.04
N LEU A 168 14.37 -4.94 -5.07
CA LEU A 168 14.66 -4.61 -6.46
C LEU A 168 14.10 -3.24 -6.85
N LEU A 169 12.89 -2.91 -6.37
CA LEU A 169 12.29 -1.59 -6.58
C LEU A 169 13.11 -0.50 -5.90
N ARG A 170 13.62 -0.74 -4.67
CA ARG A 170 14.48 0.22 -3.98
C ARG A 170 15.78 0.45 -4.73
N GLU A 171 16.43 -0.60 -5.22
CA GLU A 171 17.63 -0.46 -6.03
C GLU A 171 17.35 0.34 -7.32
N ALA A 172 16.31 -0.05 -8.06
CA ALA A 172 15.93 0.59 -9.31
C ALA A 172 15.55 2.06 -9.15
N PHE A 173 14.94 2.43 -8.02
CA PHE A 173 14.52 3.81 -7.74
C PHE A 173 15.40 4.50 -6.70
N ALA A 174 16.69 4.14 -6.60
CA ALA A 174 17.68 4.82 -5.75
C ALA A 174 17.20 5.07 -4.30
N GLY A 175 16.64 4.03 -3.67
CA GLY A 175 16.10 4.06 -2.31
C GLY A 175 14.82 4.90 -2.16
N PHE A 176 14.16 5.24 -3.27
CA PHE A 176 13.05 6.18 -3.32
C PHE A 176 13.42 7.55 -2.71
N ASP A 177 14.64 8.05 -2.97
CA ASP A 177 14.97 9.45 -2.72
C ASP A 177 14.33 10.33 -3.81
N PRO A 178 13.36 11.21 -3.49
CA PRO A 178 12.71 12.07 -4.48
C PRO A 178 13.69 12.93 -5.27
N ASN A 179 14.82 13.35 -4.68
CA ASN A 179 15.81 14.20 -5.35
C ASN A 179 16.60 13.45 -6.42
N ASN A 180 16.86 12.16 -6.21
CA ASN A 180 17.56 11.32 -7.18
C ASN A 180 16.58 10.85 -8.26
N VAL A 181 15.43 10.31 -7.85
CA VAL A 181 14.43 9.77 -8.78
C VAL A 181 13.87 10.86 -9.70
N SER A 182 13.69 12.10 -9.20
CA SER A 182 13.19 13.21 -10.04
C SER A 182 14.14 13.63 -11.17
N LYS A 183 15.42 13.23 -11.09
CA LYS A 183 16.48 13.55 -12.07
C LYS A 183 16.81 12.41 -13.02
N MET A 184 16.17 11.24 -12.86
CA MET A 184 16.41 10.08 -13.74
C MET A 184 16.24 10.45 -15.21
N ALA A 185 17.25 10.12 -15.99
CA ALA A 185 17.30 10.38 -17.41
C ALA A 185 16.46 9.36 -18.19
N GLU A 186 16.17 9.70 -19.44
CA GLU A 186 15.39 8.85 -20.35
C GLU A 186 15.98 7.44 -20.48
N LYS A 187 17.31 7.32 -20.54
CA LYS A 187 17.99 6.04 -20.62
C LYS A 187 17.71 5.17 -19.39
N GLU A 188 17.83 5.73 -18.18
CA GLU A 188 17.58 5.01 -16.93
C GLU A 188 16.13 4.53 -16.84
N ILE A 189 15.17 5.37 -17.28
CA ILE A 189 13.75 5.00 -17.34
C ILE A 189 13.53 3.77 -18.24
N LEU A 190 14.15 3.76 -19.43
CA LEU A 190 14.04 2.65 -20.37
C LEU A 190 14.75 1.39 -19.87
N ASP A 191 15.90 1.54 -19.20
CA ASP A 191 16.64 0.43 -18.59
C ASP A 191 15.80 -0.24 -17.48
N ILE A 192 15.18 0.54 -16.59
CA ILE A 192 14.26 0.04 -15.55
C ILE A 192 13.04 -0.66 -16.20
N ALA A 193 12.44 -0.03 -17.21
CA ALA A 193 11.26 -0.58 -17.89
C ALA A 193 11.56 -1.89 -18.64
N SER A 194 12.81 -2.09 -19.08
CA SER A 194 13.26 -3.30 -19.76
C SER A 194 13.67 -4.41 -18.79
N ASN A 195 13.75 -4.14 -17.49
CA ASN A 195 14.10 -5.13 -16.47
C ASN A 195 12.95 -6.11 -16.25
N LYS A 196 13.15 -7.37 -16.67
CA LYS A 196 12.16 -8.45 -16.57
C LYS A 196 11.82 -8.82 -15.13
N GLU A 197 12.75 -8.67 -14.20
CA GLU A 197 12.53 -9.00 -12.78
C GLU A 197 11.56 -8.01 -12.10
N LEU A 198 11.59 -6.74 -12.51
CA LEU A 198 10.64 -5.73 -12.05
C LEU A 198 9.26 -5.92 -12.69
N THR A 199 9.25 -6.30 -13.97
CA THR A 199 8.04 -6.45 -14.80
C THR A 199 7.19 -5.17 -14.81
N LEU A 200 7.79 -3.98 -14.68
CA LEU A 200 7.08 -2.71 -14.67
C LEU A 200 6.91 -2.17 -16.09
N ALA A 201 5.68 -1.78 -16.44
CA ALA A 201 5.43 -1.04 -17.67
C ALA A 201 6.17 0.32 -17.65
N GLU A 202 6.68 0.76 -18.80
CA GLU A 202 7.38 2.05 -18.93
C GLU A 202 6.54 3.23 -18.41
N SER A 203 5.22 3.20 -18.65
CA SER A 203 4.28 4.21 -18.16
C SER A 203 4.26 4.31 -16.62
N ARG A 204 4.52 3.19 -15.93
CA ARG A 204 4.63 3.12 -14.46
C ARG A 204 5.95 3.69 -13.97
N VAL A 205 7.06 3.34 -14.63
CA VAL A 205 8.38 3.91 -14.30
C VAL A 205 8.34 5.43 -14.45
N ARG A 206 7.83 5.94 -15.58
CA ARG A 206 7.65 7.38 -15.80
C ARG A 206 6.77 8.05 -14.76
N CYS A 207 5.67 7.39 -14.35
CA CYS A 207 4.83 7.90 -13.27
C CYS A 207 5.62 8.10 -11.98
N ILE A 208 6.46 7.13 -11.59
CA ILE A 208 7.22 7.20 -10.35
C ILE A 208 8.19 8.39 -10.42
N VAL A 209 8.87 8.57 -11.55
CA VAL A 209 9.73 9.74 -11.81
C VAL A 209 8.97 11.07 -11.78
N ASP A 210 7.79 11.14 -12.40
CA ASP A 210 6.96 12.35 -12.38
C ASP A 210 6.44 12.67 -10.97
N ASN A 211 6.07 11.64 -10.21
CA ASN A 211 5.65 11.80 -8.81
C ASN A 211 6.82 12.27 -7.93
N ALA A 212 8.04 11.77 -8.15
CA ALA A 212 9.24 12.28 -7.45
C ALA A 212 9.46 13.77 -7.70
N LYS A 213 9.28 14.25 -8.95
CA LYS A 213 9.35 15.69 -9.28
C LYS A 213 8.29 16.49 -8.50
N CYS A 214 7.07 15.97 -8.41
CA CYS A 214 5.99 16.60 -7.65
C CYS A 214 6.29 16.63 -6.15
N ILE A 215 6.85 15.55 -5.60
CA ILE A 215 7.28 15.47 -4.20
C ILE A 215 8.35 16.51 -3.90
N THR A 216 9.38 16.62 -4.73
CA THR A 216 10.44 17.64 -4.55
C THR A 216 9.87 19.06 -4.57
N LYS A 217 8.85 19.33 -5.40
CA LYS A 217 8.14 20.61 -5.40
C LYS A 217 7.36 20.84 -4.11
N VAL A 218 6.60 19.84 -3.66
CA VAL A 218 5.85 19.88 -2.40
C VAL A 218 6.79 20.11 -1.21
N ALA A 219 7.92 19.41 -1.14
CA ALA A 219 8.90 19.59 -0.07
C ALA A 219 9.43 21.04 -0.01
N ARG A 220 9.63 21.71 -1.16
CA ARG A 220 10.02 23.14 -1.18
C ARG A 220 8.92 24.08 -0.67
N GLU A 221 7.66 23.75 -0.90
CA GLU A 221 6.51 24.58 -0.51
C GLU A 221 6.06 24.34 0.93
N CYS A 222 6.12 23.09 1.37
CA CYS A 222 5.52 22.60 2.62
C CYS A 222 6.56 22.07 3.61
N GLY A 223 7.86 22.23 3.33
CA GLY A 223 8.98 21.73 4.14
C GLY A 223 9.35 20.28 3.83
N SER A 224 8.38 19.36 3.85
CA SER A 224 8.59 17.95 3.51
C SER A 224 7.33 17.30 2.95
N PHE A 225 7.48 16.16 2.27
CA PHE A 225 6.33 15.39 1.78
C PHE A 225 5.49 14.85 2.92
N SER A 226 6.15 14.40 3.98
CA SER A 226 5.55 13.97 5.23
C SER A 226 4.70 15.07 5.85
N SER A 227 5.26 16.28 6.02
CA SER A 227 4.51 17.41 6.60
C SER A 227 3.25 17.72 5.79
N TYR A 228 3.37 17.73 4.47
CA TYR A 228 2.25 17.95 3.55
C TYR A 228 1.17 16.86 3.65
N MET A 229 1.55 15.58 3.67
CA MET A 229 0.58 14.48 3.76
C MET A 229 -0.10 14.45 5.14
N TRP A 230 0.68 14.57 6.22
CA TRP A 230 0.18 14.53 7.58
C TRP A 230 -0.69 15.74 7.95
N GLU A 231 -0.52 16.89 7.31
CA GLU A 231 -1.39 18.07 7.47
C GLU A 231 -2.86 17.73 7.19
N TYR A 232 -3.16 16.87 6.20
CA TYR A 232 -4.53 16.47 5.87
C TYR A 232 -5.26 15.74 7.00
N VAL A 233 -4.51 15.08 7.89
CA VAL A 233 -5.03 14.41 9.08
C VAL A 233 -4.70 15.19 10.35
N SER A 234 -4.38 16.49 10.23
CA SER A 234 -4.02 17.36 11.35
C SER A 234 -2.93 16.75 12.24
N TYR A 235 -1.95 16.09 11.61
CA TYR A 235 -0.82 15.42 12.24
C TYR A 235 -1.21 14.34 13.27
N LYS A 236 -2.43 13.81 13.18
CA LYS A 236 -2.94 12.75 14.04
C LYS A 236 -3.59 11.65 13.20
N PRO A 237 -3.15 10.39 13.32
CA PRO A 237 -3.81 9.30 12.60
C PRO A 237 -5.30 9.20 12.89
N VAL A 238 -6.07 8.85 11.89
CA VAL A 238 -7.49 8.54 12.04
C VAL A 238 -7.63 7.12 12.58
N ILE A 239 -8.08 6.97 13.82
CA ILE A 239 -8.26 5.65 14.44
C ILE A 239 -9.68 5.16 14.17
N ASN A 240 -9.81 4.11 13.35
CA ASN A 240 -11.08 3.44 13.13
C ASN A 240 -11.26 2.26 14.10
N LYS A 241 -12.50 1.79 14.24
CA LYS A 241 -12.88 0.69 15.14
C LYS A 241 -13.68 -0.38 14.39
N PHE A 242 -13.19 -0.80 13.23
CA PHE A 242 -13.87 -1.78 12.41
C PHE A 242 -13.84 -3.16 13.07
N ARG A 243 -15.00 -3.77 13.23
CA ARG A 243 -15.14 -5.16 13.72
C ARG A 243 -15.15 -6.20 12.61
N PHE A 244 -15.54 -5.80 11.40
CA PHE A 244 -15.70 -6.71 10.28
C PHE A 244 -15.01 -6.15 9.03
N PRO A 245 -14.37 -7.00 8.21
CA PRO A 245 -13.68 -6.56 6.99
C PRO A 245 -14.56 -5.77 6.03
N ARG A 246 -15.82 -6.19 5.88
CA ARG A 246 -16.81 -5.54 5.01
C ARG A 246 -17.13 -4.09 5.39
N ASN A 247 -16.76 -3.66 6.61
CA ASN A 247 -16.96 -2.29 7.07
C ASN A 247 -15.78 -1.39 6.72
N VAL A 248 -14.62 -1.96 6.37
CA VAL A 248 -13.45 -1.19 5.93
C VAL A 248 -13.74 -0.70 4.50
N PRO A 249 -13.84 0.62 4.28
CA PRO A 249 -14.20 1.13 2.97
C PRO A 249 -13.01 1.07 2.01
N LEU A 250 -13.28 1.04 0.70
CA LEU A 250 -12.21 1.12 -0.33
C LEU A 250 -11.69 2.56 -0.54
N ARG A 251 -12.45 3.57 -0.08
CA ARG A 251 -12.12 5.00 -0.16
C ARG A 251 -12.76 5.74 0.99
N SER A 252 -12.21 6.90 1.36
CA SER A 252 -12.80 7.79 2.37
C SER A 252 -12.97 9.21 1.80
N PRO A 253 -13.87 10.03 2.37
CA PRO A 253 -13.99 11.45 1.99
C PRO A 253 -12.65 12.20 2.09
N LYS A 254 -11.81 11.82 3.07
CA LYS A 254 -10.47 12.40 3.23
C LYS A 254 -9.54 12.00 2.08
N ALA A 255 -9.52 10.72 1.70
CA ALA A 255 -8.73 10.25 0.56
C ALA A 255 -9.17 10.89 -0.77
N GLU A 256 -10.46 11.20 -0.95
CA GLU A 256 -10.94 11.93 -2.12
C GLU A 256 -10.41 13.37 -2.20
N ILE A 257 -10.33 14.06 -1.06
CA ILE A 257 -9.77 15.41 -0.98
C ILE A 257 -8.27 15.37 -1.31
N ILE A 258 -7.53 14.47 -0.67
CA ILE A 258 -6.08 14.30 -0.89
C ILE A 258 -5.80 13.93 -2.35
N SER A 259 -6.54 12.96 -2.90
CA SER A 259 -6.41 12.54 -4.30
C SER A 259 -6.61 13.70 -5.27
N LYS A 260 -7.65 14.52 -5.07
CA LYS A 260 -7.89 15.69 -5.92
C LYS A 260 -6.75 16.70 -5.86
N ASP A 261 -6.16 16.94 -4.69
CA ASP A 261 -5.03 17.86 -4.58
C ASP A 261 -3.74 17.29 -5.18
N LEU A 262 -3.43 16.02 -4.93
CA LEU A 262 -2.29 15.35 -5.56
C LEU A 262 -2.39 15.41 -7.09
N VAL A 263 -3.55 15.09 -7.67
CA VAL A 263 -3.78 15.21 -9.12
C VAL A 263 -3.59 16.66 -9.59
N ARG A 264 -4.11 17.65 -8.85
CA ARG A 264 -3.94 19.07 -9.17
C ARG A 264 -2.46 19.49 -9.16
N ARG A 265 -1.66 18.90 -8.28
CA ARG A 265 -0.20 19.12 -8.17
C ARG A 265 0.62 18.38 -9.22
N GLY A 266 -0.02 17.54 -10.05
CA GLY A 266 0.63 16.82 -11.15
C GLY A 266 0.99 15.37 -10.84
N PHE A 267 0.66 14.87 -9.64
CA PHE A 267 0.86 13.45 -9.34
C PHE A 267 -0.01 12.58 -10.25
N ARG A 268 0.53 11.43 -10.62
CA ARG A 268 -0.09 10.43 -11.49
C ARG A 268 -0.40 9.17 -10.70
N PHE A 269 -1.45 8.47 -11.12
CA PHE A 269 -1.91 7.21 -10.52
C PHE A 269 -2.25 7.29 -9.02
N VAL A 270 -2.77 8.44 -8.59
CA VAL A 270 -3.14 8.76 -7.20
C VAL A 270 -4.66 8.89 -7.05
N GLY A 271 -5.43 7.93 -7.59
CA GLY A 271 -6.89 7.90 -7.44
C GLY A 271 -7.34 7.70 -5.98
N PRO A 272 -8.59 8.01 -5.61
CA PRO A 272 -9.03 7.98 -4.20
C PRO A 272 -8.85 6.62 -3.50
N VAL A 273 -8.99 5.51 -4.24
CA VAL A 273 -8.75 4.16 -3.71
C VAL A 273 -7.26 3.95 -3.38
N ILE A 274 -6.38 4.34 -4.31
CA ILE A 274 -4.92 4.23 -4.13
C ILE A 274 -4.46 5.10 -2.96
N VAL A 275 -4.98 6.33 -2.87
CA VAL A 275 -4.66 7.25 -1.77
C VAL A 275 -5.16 6.70 -0.44
N TYR A 276 -6.33 6.05 -0.40
CA TYR A 276 -6.79 5.43 0.84
C TYR A 276 -5.93 4.23 1.24
N SER A 277 -5.55 3.36 0.30
CA SER A 277 -4.59 2.28 0.55
C SER A 277 -3.24 2.81 1.03
N PHE A 278 -2.76 3.92 0.49
CA PHE A 278 -1.56 4.60 0.96
C PHE A 278 -1.73 5.11 2.40
N MET A 279 -2.84 5.78 2.71
CA MET A 279 -3.13 6.25 4.08
C MET A 279 -3.15 5.10 5.08
N GLN A 280 -3.70 3.94 4.70
CA GLN A 280 -3.71 2.74 5.52
C GLN A 280 -2.30 2.18 5.72
N ALA A 281 -1.56 2.01 4.63
CA ALA A 281 -0.21 1.45 4.66
C ALA A 281 0.79 2.34 5.43
N ALA A 282 0.66 3.67 5.33
CA ALA A 282 1.50 4.65 6.01
C ALA A 282 1.08 4.96 7.46
N GLY A 283 0.01 4.30 7.97
CA GLY A 283 -0.50 4.53 9.32
C GLY A 283 -1.13 5.90 9.55
N MET A 284 -1.54 6.60 8.48
CA MET A 284 -2.35 7.81 8.58
C MET A 284 -3.80 7.49 8.96
N THR A 285 -4.26 6.27 8.66
CA THR A 285 -5.49 5.69 9.19
C THR A 285 -5.19 4.31 9.77
N ILE A 286 -5.70 4.04 10.96
CA ILE A 286 -5.53 2.75 11.65
C ILE A 286 -6.78 1.93 11.36
N ASP A 287 -6.66 1.06 10.35
CA ASP A 287 -7.76 0.24 9.83
C ASP A 287 -7.61 -1.24 10.18
N HIS A 288 -6.64 -1.59 11.04
CA HIS A 288 -6.61 -2.91 11.66
C HIS A 288 -7.98 -3.18 12.30
N LEU A 289 -8.48 -4.41 12.15
CA LEU A 289 -9.70 -4.80 12.84
C LEU A 289 -9.46 -4.82 14.34
N VAL A 290 -10.47 -4.50 15.14
CA VAL A 290 -10.32 -4.38 16.60
C VAL A 290 -9.88 -5.67 17.29
N ASP A 291 -10.08 -6.83 16.64
CA ASP A 291 -9.65 -8.14 17.12
C ASP A 291 -8.28 -8.57 16.58
N CYS A 292 -7.66 -7.76 15.72
CA CYS A 292 -6.30 -7.98 15.26
C CYS A 292 -5.29 -7.65 16.38
N PHE A 293 -4.29 -8.51 16.58
CA PHE A 293 -3.25 -8.31 17.58
C PHE A 293 -2.48 -6.99 17.42
N ARG A 294 -2.36 -6.48 16.18
CA ARG A 294 -1.71 -5.21 15.85
C ARG A 294 -2.54 -3.97 16.16
N TYR A 295 -3.85 -4.11 16.39
CA TYR A 295 -4.75 -2.97 16.55
C TYR A 295 -4.32 -2.05 17.68
N ASN A 296 -4.25 -2.58 18.91
CA ASN A 296 -3.89 -1.79 20.10
C ASN A 296 -2.47 -1.22 19.99
N GLU A 297 -1.54 -1.97 19.41
CA GLU A 297 -0.17 -1.48 19.21
C GLU A 297 -0.12 -0.30 18.24
N CYS A 298 -0.80 -0.38 17.09
CA CYS A 298 -0.85 0.70 16.12
C CYS A 298 -1.60 1.93 16.67
N VAL A 299 -2.65 1.73 17.47
CA VAL A 299 -3.34 2.82 18.20
C VAL A 299 -2.38 3.50 19.19
N ASN A 300 -1.65 2.73 20.00
CA ASN A 300 -0.69 3.29 20.94
C ASN A 300 0.45 4.05 20.24
N LEU A 301 0.87 3.60 19.06
CA LEU A 301 1.83 4.33 18.23
C LEU A 301 1.23 5.62 17.66
N ALA A 302 -0.04 5.58 17.24
CA ALA A 302 -0.77 6.71 16.68
C ALA A 302 -1.05 7.83 17.69
N GLU A 303 -1.20 7.49 18.97
CA GLU A 303 -1.42 8.47 20.05
C GLU A 303 -0.14 9.22 20.45
N ARG A 304 1.03 8.77 19.98
CA ARG A 304 2.29 9.47 20.23
C ARG A 304 2.28 10.83 19.51
N PRO A 305 2.93 11.85 20.09
CA PRO A 305 3.10 13.13 19.41
C PRO A 305 3.77 12.92 18.05
N TRP A 306 3.26 13.63 17.06
CA TRP A 306 3.85 13.64 15.73
C TRP A 306 5.32 14.07 15.83
N ARG A 307 6.20 13.26 15.26
CA ARG A 307 7.64 13.53 15.26
C ARG A 307 7.98 14.15 13.92
N HIS A 308 8.38 15.42 13.93
CA HIS A 308 9.19 15.98 12.85
C HIS A 308 10.46 15.12 12.77
N VAL A 309 10.61 14.36 11.69
CA VAL A 309 11.91 13.83 11.28
C VAL A 309 12.41 14.73 10.16
#